data_AF-A0A1F9NBL5-F1
#
_entry.id   AF-A0A1F9NBL5-F1
#
_cell.length_a   1.000
_cell.length_b   1.000
_cell.length_c   1.000
_cell.angle_alpha   90.00
_cell.angle_beta   90.00
_cell.angle_gamma   90.00
#
_symmetry.space_group_name_H-M   'P 1'
#
loop_
_entity.id
_entity.type
_entity.pdbx_description
1 polymer ?
#
loop_
_entity_poly.entity_id
_entity_poly.type
_entity_poly.pdbx_seq_one_letter_code
_entity_poly.pdbx_strand_id
1 'polypeptide(L)'
;MLKRLQIFLGFVVSWIVGALVFPWVFLVIAAAILIWAGVHMGIHKKVHSAGIFFSTVGLITALFATVGFVAQSGGEVDDDDVIAVESDAREVRADAEAKAEGGTAVAEEEEAAGTHVDGGGGGSDGERLTLAAQGVKDALALSKNMGKCNSPDSIGEVWRLLSMNRSVDPGFKKAQKALPKLEGCRKKAAIAHTAKAKKTAIKDRVAFAKALGKELKEHGITAQAKPQGKDKVVLTVKCNKATSKQLNDVTASGAIEEGTLLGRLQAVGFTKVTFAAKGKPLVFELSPASDTARAEQELEELGLSSPFALE
;
A
#
# COMPACT_ATOMS: atom_id res chain seq x y z
N MET A 1 16.26 16.29 35.40
CA MET A 1 16.94 15.07 34.89
C MET A 1 16.44 13.76 35.53
N LEU A 2 16.14 13.69 36.83
CA LEU A 2 15.71 12.44 37.48
C LEU A 2 14.47 11.74 36.87
N LYS A 3 13.44 12.49 36.45
CA LYS A 3 12.22 11.88 35.85
C LYS A 3 12.47 11.12 34.54
N ARG A 4 13.44 11.55 33.72
CA ARG A 4 13.77 10.86 32.47
C ARG A 4 14.54 9.56 32.70
N LEU A 5 15.31 9.48 33.78
CA LEU A 5 16.05 8.28 34.17
C LEU A 5 15.11 7.16 34.66
N GLN A 6 14.05 7.50 35.40
CA GLN A 6 13.05 6.53 35.85
C GLN A 6 12.26 5.88 34.69
N ILE A 7 11.86 6.66 33.69
CA ILE A 7 11.14 6.12 32.52
C ILE A 7 12.04 5.17 31.73
N PHE A 8 13.32 5.50 31.59
CA PHE A 8 14.28 4.65 30.87
C PHE A 8 14.56 3.34 31.61
N LEU A 9 14.73 3.38 32.94
CA LEU A 9 14.87 2.18 33.77
C LEU A 9 13.64 1.28 33.71
N GLY A 10 12.42 1.85 33.72
CA GLY A 10 11.18 1.10 33.57
C GLY A 10 11.10 0.33 32.25
N PHE A 11 11.50 0.97 31.14
CA PHE A 11 11.55 0.33 29.83
C PHE A 11 12.58 -0.81 29.77
N VAL A 12 13.78 -0.60 30.32
CA VAL A 12 14.84 -1.62 30.31
C VAL A 12 14.43 -2.84 31.14
N VAL A 13 13.85 -2.64 32.32
CA VAL A 13 13.38 -3.75 33.17
C VAL A 13 12.23 -4.51 32.51
N SER A 14 11.25 -3.81 31.92
CA SER A 14 10.15 -4.44 31.19
C SER A 14 10.65 -5.26 30.00
N TRP A 15 11.65 -4.75 29.27
CA TRP A 15 12.24 -5.44 28.13
C TRP A 15 13.03 -6.69 28.54
N ILE A 16 13.79 -6.63 29.64
CA ILE A 16 14.53 -7.79 30.19
C ILE A 16 13.57 -8.86 30.69
N VAL A 17 12.52 -8.47 31.41
CA VAL A 17 11.50 -9.43 31.91
C VAL A 17 10.76 -10.06 30.73
N GLY A 18 10.41 -9.27 29.71
CA GLY A 18 9.82 -9.78 28.46
C GLY A 18 10.74 -10.81 27.78
N ALA A 19 12.02 -10.47 27.59
CA ALA A 19 12.99 -11.34 26.94
C ALA A 19 13.28 -12.64 27.72
N LEU A 20 13.16 -12.62 29.05
CA LEU A 20 13.36 -13.80 29.89
C LEU A 20 12.12 -14.67 30.03
N VAL A 21 10.91 -14.10 30.05
CA VAL A 21 9.66 -14.88 30.25
C VAL A 21 9.14 -15.46 28.94
N PHE A 22 9.28 -14.74 27.82
CA PHE A 22 8.74 -15.16 26.53
C PHE A 22 9.27 -16.53 26.05
N PRO A 23 10.58 -16.86 26.16
CA PRO A 23 11.10 -18.16 25.74
C PRO A 23 10.49 -19.33 26.53
N TRP A 24 10.22 -19.14 27.83
CA TRP A 24 9.64 -20.18 28.68
C TRP A 24 8.19 -20.45 28.34
N VAL A 25 7.40 -19.42 28.01
CA VAL A 25 6.01 -19.58 27.58
C VAL A 25 5.94 -20.41 26.28
N PHE A 26 6.82 -20.15 25.31
CA PHE A 26 6.89 -20.94 24.08
C PHE A 26 7.29 -22.40 24.35
N LEU A 27 8.20 -22.64 25.29
CA LEU A 27 8.65 -23.98 25.67
C LEU A 27 7.51 -24.79 26.32
N VAL A 28 6.72 -24.15 27.19
CA VAL A 28 5.54 -24.78 27.82
C VAL A 28 4.45 -25.09 26.80
N ILE A 29 4.16 -24.17 25.86
CA ILE A 29 3.17 -24.40 24.80
C ILE A 29 3.62 -25.54 23.88
N ALA A 30 4.90 -25.58 23.48
CA ALA A 30 5.43 -26.67 22.65
C ALA A 30 5.34 -28.04 23.36
N ALA A 31 5.65 -28.10 24.66
CA ALA A 31 5.49 -29.31 25.46
C ALA A 31 4.02 -29.76 25.55
N ALA A 32 3.09 -28.82 25.74
CA ALA A 32 1.66 -29.12 25.79
C ALA A 32 1.15 -29.68 24.45
N ILE A 33 1.60 -29.14 23.31
CA ILE A 33 1.25 -29.64 21.98
C ILE A 33 1.78 -31.06 21.76
N LEU A 34 3.02 -31.36 22.18
CA LEU A 34 3.59 -32.70 22.05
C LEU A 34 2.86 -33.74 22.91
N ILE A 35 2.47 -33.37 24.13
CA ILE A 35 1.66 -34.24 25.00
C ILE A 35 0.28 -34.49 24.38
N TRP A 36 -0.38 -33.44 23.90
CA TRP A 36 -1.69 -33.56 23.25
C TRP A 36 -1.63 -34.43 21.99
N ALA A 37 -0.60 -34.25 21.15
CA ALA A 37 -0.39 -35.07 19.96
C ALA A 37 -0.10 -36.53 20.31
N GLY A 38 0.67 -36.80 21.37
CA GLY A 38 0.94 -38.16 21.85
C GLY A 38 -0.30 -38.88 22.41
N VAL A 39 -1.22 -38.15 23.05
CA VAL A 39 -2.49 -38.70 23.56
C VAL A 39 -3.47 -38.99 22.42
N HIS A 40 -3.50 -38.15 21.37
CA HIS A 40 -4.40 -38.34 20.23
C HIS A 40 -3.90 -39.38 19.21
N MET A 41 -2.59 -39.61 19.11
CA MET A 41 -2.01 -40.69 18.30
C MET A 41 -2.01 -42.01 19.05
N GLY A 42 -3.23 -42.50 19.31
CA GLY A 42 -3.54 -43.74 20.01
C GLY A 42 -2.51 -44.84 19.80
N ILE A 43 -1.98 -45.30 20.94
CA ILE A 43 -1.13 -46.47 21.11
C ILE A 43 -1.83 -47.67 20.46
N HIS A 44 -1.41 -48.02 19.25
CA HIS A 44 -1.51 -49.38 18.76
C HIS A 44 -0.24 -49.73 17.97
N LYS A 45 0.52 -50.65 18.59
CA LYS A 45 1.49 -51.61 18.03
C LYS A 45 2.98 -51.24 18.00
N LYS A 46 3.68 -52.03 18.84
CA LYS A 46 4.98 -52.69 18.64
C LYS A 46 6.15 -51.81 18.15
N VAL A 47 6.90 -51.38 19.16
CA VAL A 47 8.36 -51.27 19.23
C VAL A 47 9.07 -52.16 18.20
N HIS A 48 9.69 -51.53 17.18
CA HIS A 48 10.97 -51.91 16.56
C HIS A 48 11.32 -50.84 15.52
N SER A 49 12.00 -49.76 15.93
CA SER A 49 12.96 -48.99 15.11
C SER A 49 13.46 -47.79 15.91
N ALA A 50 14.35 -48.07 16.89
CA ALA A 50 15.17 -47.05 17.51
C ALA A 50 16.36 -46.79 16.58
N GLY A 51 16.25 -45.79 15.71
CA GLY A 51 17.38 -45.46 14.81
C GLY A 51 17.28 -44.18 14.00
N ILE A 52 16.09 -43.56 13.84
CA ILE A 52 15.94 -42.47 12.85
C ILE A 52 15.49 -41.13 13.49
N PHE A 53 15.08 -41.11 14.75
CA PHE A 53 14.45 -39.91 15.34
C PHE A 53 15.41 -38.80 15.83
N PHE A 54 16.73 -39.02 15.87
CA PHE A 54 17.68 -37.99 16.33
C PHE A 54 18.22 -37.07 15.22
N SER A 55 17.93 -37.34 13.94
CA SER A 55 18.47 -36.53 12.83
C SER A 55 17.56 -35.35 12.44
N THR A 56 16.25 -35.45 12.62
CA THR A 56 15.28 -34.41 12.19
C THR A 56 15.12 -33.26 13.18
N VAL A 57 15.43 -33.46 14.48
CA VAL A 57 15.34 -32.39 15.48
C VAL A 57 16.50 -31.39 15.35
N GLY A 58 17.67 -31.82 14.88
CA GLY A 58 18.82 -30.93 14.63
C GLY A 58 18.63 -29.96 13.45
N LEU A 59 17.82 -30.32 12.47
CA LEU A 59 17.61 -29.49 11.27
C LEU A 59 16.59 -28.36 11.50
N ILE A 60 15.63 -28.55 12.41
CA ILE A 60 14.60 -27.55 12.69
C ILE A 60 15.15 -26.39 13.52
N THR A 61 16.07 -26.66 14.46
CA THR A 61 16.70 -25.60 15.28
C THR A 61 17.60 -24.67 14.46
N ALA A 62 18.22 -25.17 13.38
CA ALA A 62 19.05 -24.35 12.49
C ALA A 62 18.25 -23.40 11.58
N LEU A 63 16.99 -23.74 11.27
CA LEU A 63 16.12 -22.92 10.42
C LEU A 63 15.46 -21.75 11.17
N PHE A 64 15.29 -21.85 12.50
CA PHE A 64 14.70 -20.75 13.28
C PHE A 64 15.71 -19.66 13.68
N ALA A 65 17.02 -19.93 13.62
CA ALA A 65 18.04 -18.92 13.93
C ALA A 65 18.21 -17.85 12.81
N THR A 66 17.76 -18.12 11.59
CA THR A 66 17.90 -17.19 10.44
C THR A 66 16.65 -16.36 10.14
N VAL A 67 15.47 -16.74 10.66
CA VAL A 67 14.19 -16.06 10.38
C VAL A 67 13.79 -15.06 11.48
N GLY A 68 14.48 -15.06 12.62
CA GLY A 68 14.15 -14.26 13.81
C GLY A 68 14.36 -12.73 13.72
N PHE A 69 14.67 -12.14 12.56
CA PHE A 69 14.97 -10.70 12.45
C PHE A 69 13.96 -9.86 11.63
N VAL A 70 12.87 -10.43 11.10
CA VAL A 70 11.95 -9.67 10.20
C VAL A 70 10.47 -9.65 10.64
N ALA A 71 10.08 -10.30 11.74
CA ALA A 71 8.66 -10.36 12.14
C ALA A 71 8.41 -9.76 13.52
N GLN A 72 8.53 -8.43 13.66
CA GLN A 72 8.01 -7.73 14.84
C GLN A 72 7.44 -6.36 14.47
N SER A 73 6.32 -6.36 13.73
CA SER A 73 5.38 -5.23 13.62
C SER A 73 4.05 -5.68 13.03
N GLY A 74 3.43 -6.68 13.65
CA GLY A 74 2.04 -7.06 13.39
C GLY A 74 1.20 -6.68 14.60
N GLY A 75 0.89 -5.39 14.76
CA GLY A 75 -0.09 -4.93 15.74
C GLY A 75 -1.49 -5.25 15.26
N GLU A 76 -2.25 -5.96 16.10
CA GLU A 76 -3.70 -6.04 16.01
C GLU A 76 -4.25 -4.61 16.02
N VAL A 77 -5.05 -4.25 15.01
CA VAL A 77 -5.72 -2.95 14.95
C VAL A 77 -7.09 -3.17 15.58
N ASP A 78 -7.25 -2.70 16.81
CA ASP A 78 -8.55 -2.63 17.49
C ASP A 78 -9.49 -1.68 16.74
N ASP A 79 -10.76 -2.10 16.61
CA ASP A 79 -11.80 -1.40 15.83
C ASP A 79 -12.24 -0.03 16.43
N ASP A 80 -11.66 0.39 17.57
CA ASP A 80 -12.02 1.63 18.28
C ASP A 80 -11.22 2.89 17.84
N ASP A 81 -10.15 2.76 17.05
CA ASP A 81 -9.36 3.90 16.56
C ASP A 81 -9.96 4.61 15.32
N VAL A 82 -11.10 4.15 14.81
CA VAL A 82 -11.75 4.76 13.63
C VAL A 82 -12.42 6.10 13.96
N ILE A 83 -12.66 6.41 15.23
CA ILE A 83 -13.32 7.67 15.64
C ILE A 83 -12.30 8.83 15.75
N ALA A 84 -11.00 8.56 15.89
CA ALA A 84 -9.97 9.61 15.98
C ALA A 84 -9.66 10.27 14.61
N VAL A 85 -9.86 9.55 13.50
CA VAL A 85 -9.50 10.03 12.14
C VAL A 85 -10.53 11.01 11.55
N GLU A 86 -11.73 11.12 12.13
CA GLU A 86 -12.71 12.14 11.73
C GLU A 86 -12.34 13.55 12.21
N SER A 87 -11.43 13.68 13.20
CA SER A 87 -10.95 14.98 13.68
C SER A 87 -9.84 15.56 12.80
N ASP A 88 -8.88 14.73 12.36
CA ASP A 88 -7.78 15.18 11.48
C ASP A 88 -8.24 15.45 10.03
N ALA A 89 -9.29 14.79 9.56
CA ALA A 89 -9.87 15.05 8.23
C ALA A 89 -10.64 16.38 8.15
N ARG A 90 -11.10 16.94 9.29
CA ARG A 90 -11.69 18.29 9.34
C ARG A 90 -10.63 19.39 9.31
N GLU A 91 -9.45 19.16 9.89
CA GLU A 91 -8.37 20.15 9.90
C GLU A 91 -7.75 20.33 8.51
N VAL A 92 -7.57 19.23 7.76
CA VAL A 92 -7.06 19.30 6.37
C VAL A 92 -8.08 19.90 5.39
N ARG A 93 -9.39 19.81 5.70
CA ARG A 93 -10.45 20.41 4.88
C ARG A 93 -10.62 21.91 5.16
N ALA A 94 -10.39 22.36 6.40
CA ALA A 94 -10.40 23.77 6.78
C ALA A 94 -9.25 24.57 6.12
N ASP A 95 -8.06 23.97 5.97
CA ASP A 95 -6.94 24.61 5.27
C ASP A 95 -7.11 24.65 3.74
N ALA A 96 -7.90 23.74 3.17
CA ALA A 96 -8.23 23.74 1.74
C ALA A 96 -9.32 24.76 1.40
N GLU A 97 -10.31 24.95 2.28
CA GLU A 97 -11.37 25.95 2.12
C GLU A 97 -10.86 27.38 2.41
N ALA A 98 -9.92 27.56 3.35
CA ALA A 98 -9.27 28.85 3.58
C ALA A 98 -8.40 29.34 2.40
N LYS A 99 -7.99 28.44 1.48
CA LYS A 99 -7.33 28.82 0.21
C LYS A 99 -8.30 29.03 -0.95
N ALA A 100 -9.55 28.57 -0.84
CA ALA A 100 -10.56 28.71 -1.89
C ALA A 100 -11.34 30.03 -1.78
N GLU A 101 -11.47 30.61 -0.59
CA GLU A 101 -12.20 31.88 -0.38
C GLU A 101 -11.37 33.15 -0.60
N GLY A 102 -10.07 33.02 -0.92
CA GLY A 102 -9.16 34.15 -1.15
C GLY A 102 -9.02 34.62 -2.60
N GLY A 103 -9.80 34.09 -3.54
CA GLY A 103 -9.59 34.29 -4.97
C GLY A 103 -10.86 34.50 -5.77
N THR A 104 -11.55 35.62 -5.58
CA THR A 104 -12.54 36.13 -6.55
C THR A 104 -12.73 37.64 -6.39
N ALA A 105 -11.93 38.41 -7.13
CA ALA A 105 -12.29 39.72 -7.67
C ALA A 105 -11.20 40.19 -8.64
N VAL A 106 -11.21 39.67 -9.88
CA VAL A 106 -10.70 40.43 -11.01
C VAL A 106 -11.68 40.25 -12.15
N ALA A 107 -12.16 41.39 -12.62
CA ALA A 107 -13.17 41.57 -13.63
C ALA A 107 -12.77 40.95 -14.98
N GLU A 108 -13.78 40.48 -15.69
CA GLU A 108 -13.77 40.35 -17.14
C GLU A 108 -13.42 41.71 -17.76
N GLU A 109 -12.29 41.76 -18.46
CA GLU A 109 -12.07 42.70 -19.55
C GLU A 109 -11.58 41.90 -20.74
N GLU A 110 -12.47 41.80 -21.72
CA GLU A 110 -12.28 41.23 -23.04
C GLU A 110 -11.50 42.24 -23.91
N GLU A 111 -10.75 41.70 -24.88
CA GLU A 111 -10.07 42.35 -26.01
C GLU A 111 -8.58 42.78 -25.89
N ALA A 112 -7.87 42.30 -26.93
CA ALA A 112 -6.71 42.91 -27.57
C ALA A 112 -5.34 42.81 -26.87
N ALA A 113 -4.69 41.65 -27.00
CA ALA A 113 -3.33 41.55 -27.55
C ALA A 113 -2.91 40.09 -27.68
N GLY A 114 -3.03 39.54 -28.88
CA GLY A 114 -2.27 38.35 -29.27
C GLY A 114 -0.78 38.70 -29.33
N THR A 115 -0.09 38.68 -28.19
CA THR A 115 1.36 38.52 -28.19
C THR A 115 1.65 37.06 -28.44
N HIS A 116 1.86 36.74 -29.72
CA HIS A 116 2.69 35.62 -30.13
C HIS A 116 4.01 35.74 -29.35
N VAL A 117 4.17 34.93 -28.31
CA VAL A 117 5.48 34.74 -27.68
C VAL A 117 6.27 33.94 -28.68
N ASP A 118 6.98 34.65 -29.56
CA ASP A 118 8.01 34.08 -30.40
C ASP A 118 8.94 33.27 -29.49
N GLY A 119 8.89 31.95 -29.69
CA GLY A 119 9.72 30.94 -29.04
C GLY A 119 11.19 31.03 -29.47
N GLY A 120 11.77 32.22 -29.39
CA GLY A 120 13.19 32.51 -29.59
C GLY A 120 13.98 32.34 -28.29
N GLY A 121 13.70 31.29 -27.53
CA GLY A 121 14.41 30.96 -26.31
C GLY A 121 15.63 30.10 -26.60
N GLY A 122 16.65 30.67 -27.23
CA GLY A 122 17.99 30.10 -27.24
C GLY A 122 18.55 30.10 -25.82
N GLY A 123 18.02 29.24 -24.95
CA GLY A 123 18.57 28.98 -23.62
C GLY A 123 20.02 28.61 -23.83
N SER A 124 20.91 29.53 -23.47
CA SER A 124 22.34 29.38 -23.72
C SER A 124 22.79 28.02 -23.20
N ASP A 125 23.67 27.32 -23.93
CA ASP A 125 24.21 26.02 -23.47
C ASP A 125 24.72 26.08 -22.03
N GLY A 126 25.15 27.26 -21.57
CA GLY A 126 25.49 27.53 -20.18
C GLY A 126 24.37 27.22 -19.18
N GLU A 127 23.14 27.66 -19.42
CA GLU A 127 21.99 27.41 -18.52
C GLU A 127 21.69 25.91 -18.43
N ARG A 128 21.60 25.23 -19.58
CA ARG A 128 21.42 23.77 -19.63
C ARG A 128 22.51 23.04 -18.84
N LEU A 129 23.78 23.42 -19.01
CA LEU A 129 24.91 22.82 -18.29
C LEU A 129 24.81 23.05 -16.77
N THR A 130 24.33 24.22 -16.32
CA THR A 130 24.12 24.49 -14.89
C THR A 130 23.01 23.62 -14.30
N LEU A 131 21.88 23.49 -14.99
CA LEU A 131 20.76 22.63 -14.59
C LEU A 131 21.17 21.16 -14.57
N ALA A 132 21.88 20.71 -15.60
CA ALA A 132 22.42 19.35 -15.69
C ALA A 132 23.38 19.04 -14.53
N ALA A 133 24.25 19.98 -14.17
CA ALA A 133 25.15 19.84 -13.03
C ALA A 133 24.39 19.85 -11.69
N GLN A 134 23.30 20.60 -11.59
CA GLN A 134 22.42 20.61 -10.43
C GLN A 134 21.71 19.25 -10.27
N GLY A 135 21.18 18.67 -11.35
CA GLY A 135 20.60 17.31 -11.34
C GLY A 135 21.56 16.25 -10.81
N VAL A 136 22.86 16.33 -11.14
CA VAL A 136 23.88 15.43 -10.57
C VAL A 136 24.02 15.60 -9.06
N LYS A 137 24.06 16.85 -8.57
CA LYS A 137 24.16 17.14 -7.12
C LYS A 137 22.92 16.63 -6.39
N ASP A 138 21.75 16.87 -6.95
CA ASP A 138 20.47 16.50 -6.34
C ASP A 138 20.29 14.98 -6.35
N ALA A 139 20.66 14.27 -7.41
CA ALA A 139 20.66 12.80 -7.43
C ALA A 139 21.54 12.20 -6.33
N LEU A 140 22.73 12.78 -6.11
CA LEU A 140 23.62 12.35 -5.04
C LEU A 140 23.06 12.68 -3.65
N ALA A 141 22.49 13.86 -3.47
CA ALA A 141 21.86 14.27 -2.21
C ALA A 141 20.63 13.41 -1.88
N LEU A 142 19.78 13.15 -2.89
CA LEU A 142 18.58 12.32 -2.79
C LEU A 142 18.93 10.91 -2.32
N SER A 143 19.97 10.31 -2.91
CA SER A 143 20.43 8.96 -2.53
C SER A 143 20.90 8.84 -1.08
N LYS A 144 21.29 9.94 -0.43
CA LYS A 144 21.70 9.98 0.98
C LYS A 144 20.51 10.23 1.93
N ASN A 145 19.42 10.80 1.43
CA ASN A 145 18.24 11.11 2.22
C ASN A 145 17.16 10.06 1.97
N MET A 146 17.07 9.07 2.87
CA MET A 146 16.12 7.95 2.75
C MET A 146 14.65 8.40 2.63
N GLY A 147 14.27 9.50 3.28
CA GLY A 147 12.89 10.01 3.19
C GLY A 147 12.56 10.53 1.80
N LYS A 148 13.45 11.34 1.22
CA LYS A 148 13.26 11.88 -0.14
C LYS A 148 13.45 10.81 -1.23
N CYS A 149 14.33 9.82 -1.01
CA CYS A 149 14.59 8.70 -1.91
C CYS A 149 13.37 7.76 -2.12
N ASN A 150 12.29 7.94 -1.35
CA ASN A 150 11.03 7.20 -1.50
C ASN A 150 9.89 8.04 -2.13
N SER A 151 10.13 9.32 -2.45
CA SER A 151 9.13 10.21 -3.06
C SER A 151 9.23 10.14 -4.59
N PRO A 152 8.21 9.63 -5.30
CA PRO A 152 8.18 9.61 -6.77
C PRO A 152 8.44 10.99 -7.37
N ASP A 153 7.76 12.03 -6.90
CA ASP A 153 7.91 13.41 -7.42
C ASP A 153 9.35 13.93 -7.32
N SER A 154 10.00 13.69 -6.17
CA SER A 154 11.40 14.11 -5.96
C SER A 154 12.36 13.38 -6.90
N ILE A 155 12.07 12.12 -7.23
CA ILE A 155 12.90 11.33 -8.16
C ILE A 155 12.66 11.80 -9.60
N GLY A 156 11.40 12.01 -9.99
CA GLY A 156 11.03 12.50 -11.33
C GLY A 156 11.66 13.84 -11.66
N GLU A 157 11.62 14.79 -10.72
CA GLU A 157 12.23 16.12 -10.94
C GLU A 157 13.76 16.04 -11.06
N VAL A 158 14.42 15.25 -10.21
CA VAL A 158 15.86 15.03 -10.31
C VAL A 158 16.23 14.30 -11.60
N TRP A 159 15.41 13.35 -12.04
CA TRP A 159 15.61 12.65 -13.31
C TRP A 159 15.51 13.61 -14.50
N ARG A 160 14.50 14.48 -14.53
CA ARG A 160 14.31 15.51 -15.56
C ARG A 160 15.53 16.41 -15.73
N LEU A 161 16.18 16.81 -14.63
CA LEU A 161 17.41 17.61 -14.68
C LEU A 161 18.63 16.76 -15.09
N LEU A 162 18.72 15.53 -14.58
CA LEU A 162 19.85 14.64 -14.85
C LEU A 162 19.90 14.22 -16.32
N SER A 163 18.74 13.94 -16.93
CA SER A 163 18.61 13.53 -18.34
C SER A 163 19.01 14.60 -19.35
N MET A 164 19.16 15.86 -18.91
CA MET A 164 19.70 16.94 -19.75
C MET A 164 21.21 16.80 -20.03
N ASN A 165 21.93 15.94 -19.29
CA ASN A 165 23.35 15.68 -19.52
C ASN A 165 23.54 14.85 -20.80
N ARG A 166 24.21 15.43 -21.80
CA ARG A 166 24.61 14.77 -23.04
C ARG A 166 26.00 14.16 -22.90
N SER A 167 26.30 13.16 -23.71
CA SER A 167 27.62 12.51 -23.77
C SER A 167 28.80 13.48 -23.97
N VAL A 168 28.60 14.61 -24.64
CA VAL A 168 29.60 15.66 -24.89
C VAL A 168 29.84 16.59 -23.69
N ASP A 169 28.95 16.59 -22.69
CA ASP A 169 29.03 17.53 -21.58
C ASP A 169 30.16 17.15 -20.61
N PRO A 170 30.87 18.13 -20.02
CA PRO A 170 31.91 17.85 -19.03
C PRO A 170 31.35 17.14 -17.77
N GLY A 171 30.04 17.27 -17.51
CA GLY A 171 29.33 16.64 -16.39
C GLY A 171 28.93 15.17 -16.62
N PHE A 172 28.98 14.66 -17.85
CA PHE A 172 28.36 13.38 -18.21
C PHE A 172 28.89 12.19 -17.41
N LYS A 173 30.22 12.09 -17.21
CA LYS A 173 30.83 11.02 -16.39
C LYS A 173 30.35 11.05 -14.93
N LYS A 174 30.01 12.22 -14.39
CA LYS A 174 29.45 12.33 -13.04
C LYS A 174 27.98 11.94 -13.04
N ALA A 175 27.23 12.32 -14.08
CA ALA A 175 25.83 11.90 -14.27
C ALA A 175 25.71 10.37 -14.36
N GLN A 176 26.55 9.71 -15.16
CA GLN A 176 26.61 8.24 -15.22
C GLN A 176 26.87 7.58 -13.86
N LYS A 177 27.70 8.19 -13.01
CA LYS A 177 27.96 7.69 -11.64
C LYS A 177 26.80 7.93 -10.67
N ALA A 178 25.98 8.96 -10.91
CA ALA A 178 24.80 9.27 -10.10
C ALA A 178 23.59 8.40 -10.50
N LEU A 179 23.47 8.06 -11.79
CA LEU A 179 22.39 7.25 -12.36
C LEU A 179 22.04 5.97 -11.57
N PRO A 180 23.00 5.06 -11.23
CA PRO A 180 22.65 3.84 -10.49
C PRO A 180 22.14 4.11 -9.08
N LYS A 181 22.52 5.25 -8.46
CA LYS A 181 22.00 5.64 -7.14
C LYS A 181 20.57 6.15 -7.24
N LEU A 182 20.28 6.94 -8.28
CA LEU A 182 18.94 7.41 -8.57
C LEU A 182 18.00 6.24 -8.92
N GLU A 183 18.48 5.27 -9.70
CA GLU A 183 17.78 4.02 -10.01
C GLU A 183 17.50 3.20 -8.74
N GLY A 184 18.45 3.18 -7.79
CA GLY A 184 18.23 2.61 -6.46
C GLY A 184 17.09 3.27 -5.69
N CYS A 185 16.94 4.60 -5.79
CA CYS A 185 15.80 5.32 -5.23
C CYS A 185 14.51 4.99 -5.97
N ARG A 186 14.51 4.98 -7.31
CA ARG A 186 13.33 4.63 -8.13
C ARG A 186 12.74 3.28 -7.72
N LYS A 187 13.58 2.24 -7.59
CA LYS A 187 13.14 0.90 -7.17
C LYS A 187 12.52 0.91 -5.77
N LYS A 188 13.11 1.64 -4.82
CA LYS A 188 12.58 1.75 -3.46
C LYS A 188 11.25 2.50 -3.43
N ALA A 189 11.17 3.62 -4.16
CA ALA A 189 9.94 4.38 -4.32
C ALA A 189 8.84 3.54 -4.96
N ALA A 190 9.13 2.76 -6.00
CA ALA A 190 8.16 1.86 -6.62
C ALA A 190 7.60 0.83 -5.63
N ILE A 191 8.46 0.18 -4.84
CA ILE A 191 8.02 -0.77 -3.80
C ILE A 191 7.15 -0.07 -2.75
N ALA A 192 7.59 1.09 -2.25
CA ALA A 192 6.86 1.85 -1.25
C ALA A 192 5.51 2.36 -1.79
N HIS A 193 5.47 2.78 -3.05
CA HIS A 193 4.28 3.26 -3.74
C HIS A 193 3.26 2.14 -3.90
N THR A 194 3.67 0.98 -4.42
CA THR A 194 2.80 -0.21 -4.53
C THR A 194 2.27 -0.66 -3.18
N ALA A 195 3.09 -0.62 -2.12
CA ALA A 195 2.62 -0.94 -0.76
C ALA A 195 1.58 0.07 -0.25
N LYS A 196 1.77 1.37 -0.51
CA LYS A 196 0.82 2.43 -0.16
C LYS A 196 -0.48 2.30 -0.96
N ALA A 197 -0.41 2.03 -2.26
CA ALA A 197 -1.55 1.81 -3.14
C ALA A 197 -2.40 0.63 -2.65
N LYS A 198 -1.77 -0.52 -2.34
CA LYS A 198 -2.46 -1.68 -1.74
C LYS A 198 -3.16 -1.35 -0.42
N LYS A 199 -2.49 -0.64 0.48
CA LYS A 199 -3.08 -0.23 1.75
C LYS A 199 -4.31 0.67 1.55
N THR A 200 -4.24 1.58 0.58
CA THR A 200 -5.34 2.48 0.23
C THR A 200 -6.50 1.71 -0.40
N ALA A 201 -6.23 0.84 -1.37
CA ALA A 201 -7.23 -0.02 -1.98
C ALA A 201 -7.98 -0.90 -0.97
N ILE A 202 -7.28 -1.46 0.03
CA ILE A 202 -7.92 -2.20 1.13
C ILE A 202 -8.89 -1.31 1.92
N LYS A 203 -8.50 -0.07 2.25
CA LYS A 203 -9.38 0.89 2.95
C LYS A 203 -10.59 1.25 2.09
N ASP A 204 -10.39 1.50 0.81
CA ASP A 204 -11.47 1.86 -0.13
C ASP A 204 -12.47 0.72 -0.27
N ARG A 205 -12.01 -0.54 -0.38
CA ARG A 205 -12.86 -1.73 -0.40
C ARG A 205 -13.71 -1.86 0.88
N VAL A 206 -13.11 -1.61 2.05
CA VAL A 206 -13.84 -1.67 3.34
C VAL A 206 -14.87 -0.54 3.43
N ALA A 207 -14.48 0.68 3.06
CA ALA A 207 -15.38 1.83 3.05
C ALA A 207 -16.55 1.62 2.07
N PHE A 208 -16.25 1.14 0.87
CA PHE A 208 -17.25 0.81 -0.15
C PHE A 208 -18.22 -0.27 0.34
N ALA A 209 -17.72 -1.35 0.95
CA ALA A 209 -18.59 -2.40 1.50
C ALA A 209 -19.54 -1.84 2.58
N LYS A 210 -19.07 -0.94 3.45
CA LYS A 210 -19.91 -0.29 4.46
C LYS A 210 -20.99 0.61 3.81
N ALA A 211 -20.62 1.37 2.78
CA ALA A 211 -21.54 2.21 2.03
C ALA A 211 -22.59 1.40 1.25
N LEU A 212 -22.18 0.29 0.64
CA LEU A 212 -23.06 -0.58 -0.13
C LEU A 212 -24.23 -1.12 0.69
N GLY A 213 -24.02 -1.46 1.97
CA GLY A 213 -25.11 -1.88 2.85
C GLY A 213 -26.18 -0.80 3.06
N LYS A 214 -25.79 0.48 3.05
CA LYS A 214 -26.72 1.62 3.13
C LYS A 214 -27.45 1.83 1.80
N GLU A 215 -26.72 1.80 0.68
CA GLU A 215 -27.28 1.94 -0.66
C GLU A 215 -28.34 0.85 -0.95
N LEU A 216 -28.01 -0.42 -0.66
CA LEU A 216 -28.97 -1.53 -0.83
C LEU A 216 -30.22 -1.35 0.04
N LYS A 217 -30.09 -0.75 1.23
CA LYS A 217 -31.22 -0.46 2.10
C LYS A 217 -32.18 0.57 1.49
N GLU A 218 -31.67 1.55 0.74
CA GLU A 218 -32.49 2.54 0.00
C GLU A 218 -33.32 1.87 -1.09
N HIS A 219 -32.81 0.77 -1.66
CA HIS A 219 -33.56 -0.10 -2.57
C HIS A 219 -34.46 -1.13 -1.84
N GLY A 220 -34.68 -0.98 -0.54
CA GLY A 220 -35.50 -1.89 0.27
C GLY A 220 -34.84 -3.24 0.60
N ILE A 221 -33.53 -3.38 0.35
CA ILE A 221 -32.76 -4.60 0.60
C ILE A 221 -31.92 -4.42 1.86
N THR A 222 -32.29 -5.07 2.95
CA THR A 222 -31.43 -5.08 4.15
C THR A 222 -30.24 -6.02 3.92
N ALA A 223 -29.05 -5.45 3.71
CA ALA A 223 -27.85 -6.22 3.42
C ALA A 223 -26.69 -5.93 4.39
N GLN A 224 -25.85 -6.95 4.60
CA GLN A 224 -24.56 -6.81 5.26
C GLN A 224 -23.46 -7.24 4.30
N ALA A 225 -22.66 -6.30 3.83
CA ALA A 225 -21.50 -6.56 2.99
C ALA A 225 -20.25 -6.75 3.86
N LYS A 226 -19.52 -7.85 3.62
CA LYS A 226 -18.28 -8.18 4.32
C LYS A 226 -17.18 -8.49 3.30
N PRO A 227 -16.12 -7.66 3.24
CA PRO A 227 -14.95 -7.99 2.46
C PRO A 227 -14.12 -9.08 3.15
N GLN A 228 -13.55 -10.00 2.36
CA GLN A 228 -12.89 -11.22 2.80
C GLN A 228 -11.49 -11.35 2.18
N GLY A 229 -10.67 -12.20 2.80
CA GLY A 229 -9.28 -12.40 2.43
C GLY A 229 -8.34 -11.36 3.03
N LYS A 230 -7.04 -11.54 2.76
CA LYS A 230 -5.97 -10.64 3.22
C LYS A 230 -6.08 -9.26 2.58
N ASP A 231 -6.27 -9.23 1.26
CA ASP A 231 -6.32 -8.00 0.46
C ASP A 231 -7.75 -7.47 0.22
N LYS A 232 -8.74 -8.09 0.89
CA LYS A 232 -10.15 -7.68 0.85
C LYS A 232 -10.80 -7.69 -0.56
N VAL A 233 -10.23 -8.45 -1.49
CA VAL A 233 -10.69 -8.52 -2.90
C VAL A 233 -11.97 -9.35 -3.12
N VAL A 234 -12.40 -10.14 -2.13
CA VAL A 234 -13.65 -10.92 -2.21
C VAL A 234 -14.72 -10.26 -1.37
N LEU A 235 -15.88 -9.97 -1.95
CA LEU A 235 -17.03 -9.38 -1.25
C LEU A 235 -18.15 -10.40 -1.08
N THR A 236 -18.61 -10.60 0.15
CA THR A 236 -19.86 -11.34 0.42
C THR A 236 -20.92 -10.39 0.94
N VAL A 237 -22.05 -10.30 0.25
CA VAL A 237 -23.20 -9.47 0.60
C VAL A 237 -24.33 -10.38 1.06
N LYS A 238 -24.59 -10.42 2.37
CA LYS A 238 -25.71 -11.16 2.95
C LYS A 238 -26.96 -10.32 2.87
N CYS A 239 -27.92 -10.73 2.06
CA CYS A 239 -29.17 -9.99 1.82
C CYS A 239 -30.32 -10.65 2.60
N ASN A 240 -30.81 -9.99 3.63
CA ASN A 240 -31.93 -10.47 4.43
C ASN A 240 -33.24 -10.27 3.67
N LYS A 241 -33.95 -11.36 3.39
CA LYS A 241 -35.27 -11.39 2.73
C LYS A 241 -35.30 -10.94 1.25
N ALA A 242 -34.17 -10.59 0.64
CA ALA A 242 -34.12 -10.27 -0.78
C ALA A 242 -34.36 -11.52 -1.65
N THR A 243 -35.16 -11.35 -2.70
CA THR A 243 -35.37 -12.36 -3.74
C THR A 243 -34.30 -12.25 -4.83
N SER A 244 -34.03 -13.35 -5.55
CA SER A 244 -33.10 -13.32 -6.69
C SER A 244 -33.52 -12.32 -7.77
N LYS A 245 -34.82 -12.07 -7.95
CA LYS A 245 -35.33 -11.08 -8.90
C LYS A 245 -34.91 -9.65 -8.51
N GLN A 246 -35.14 -9.26 -7.26
CA GLN A 246 -34.72 -7.94 -6.76
C GLN A 246 -33.21 -7.73 -6.88
N LEU A 247 -32.41 -8.78 -6.63
CA LEU A 247 -30.97 -8.68 -6.81
C LEU A 247 -30.59 -8.52 -8.28
N ASN A 248 -31.22 -9.26 -9.20
CA ASN A 248 -30.98 -9.09 -10.63
C ASN A 248 -31.36 -7.68 -11.11
N ASP A 249 -32.44 -7.10 -10.59
CA ASP A 249 -32.83 -5.73 -10.94
C ASP A 249 -31.76 -4.73 -10.49
N VAL A 250 -31.22 -4.88 -9.27
CA VAL A 250 -30.16 -3.99 -8.74
C VAL A 250 -28.80 -4.23 -9.39
N THR A 251 -28.47 -5.47 -9.76
CA THR A 251 -27.20 -5.79 -10.46
C THR A 251 -27.29 -5.59 -11.96
N ALA A 252 -28.36 -4.98 -12.48
CA ALA A 252 -28.61 -4.84 -13.91
C ALA A 252 -28.43 -6.16 -14.68
N SER A 253 -28.94 -7.25 -14.10
CA SER A 253 -28.83 -8.63 -14.60
C SER A 253 -27.40 -9.12 -14.86
N GLY A 254 -26.41 -8.54 -14.16
CA GLY A 254 -25.01 -8.92 -14.31
C GLY A 254 -24.20 -8.06 -15.28
N ALA A 255 -24.78 -6.97 -15.81
CA ALA A 255 -24.04 -6.06 -16.68
C ALA A 255 -22.90 -5.34 -15.93
N ILE A 256 -21.68 -5.51 -16.44
CA ILE A 256 -20.46 -4.85 -15.94
C ILE A 256 -20.20 -3.64 -16.85
N GLU A 257 -20.97 -2.59 -16.64
CA GLU A 257 -20.84 -1.31 -17.35
C GLU A 257 -20.43 -0.22 -16.36
N GLU A 258 -19.80 0.83 -16.85
CA GLU A 258 -19.46 1.97 -16.02
C GLU A 258 -20.72 2.61 -15.43
N GLY A 259 -20.70 2.94 -14.14
CA GLY A 259 -21.85 3.45 -13.40
C GLY A 259 -22.79 2.38 -12.82
N THR A 260 -22.74 1.12 -13.26
CA THR A 260 -23.52 0.05 -12.62
C THR A 260 -22.91 -0.38 -11.28
N LEU A 261 -23.68 -1.08 -10.44
CA LEU A 261 -23.16 -1.59 -9.17
C LEU A 261 -21.94 -2.52 -9.38
N LEU A 262 -22.01 -3.44 -10.35
CA LEU A 262 -20.90 -4.36 -10.63
C LEU A 262 -19.69 -3.63 -11.25
N GLY A 263 -19.92 -2.63 -12.12
CA GLY A 263 -18.85 -1.78 -12.64
C GLY A 263 -18.14 -1.01 -11.53
N ARG A 264 -18.88 -0.42 -10.58
CA ARG A 264 -18.29 0.28 -9.42
C ARG A 264 -17.53 -0.69 -8.50
N LEU A 265 -18.04 -1.90 -8.26
CA LEU A 265 -17.35 -2.94 -7.49
C LEU A 265 -16.02 -3.35 -8.17
N GLN A 266 -16.01 -3.48 -9.49
CA GLN A 266 -14.79 -3.75 -10.25
C GLN A 266 -13.82 -2.57 -10.18
N ALA A 267 -14.29 -1.33 -10.30
CA ALA A 267 -13.45 -0.13 -10.22
C ALA A 267 -12.73 0.00 -8.86
N VAL A 268 -13.38 -0.39 -7.76
CA VAL A 268 -12.79 -0.43 -6.41
C VAL A 268 -11.83 -1.61 -6.22
N GLY A 269 -11.83 -2.58 -7.13
CA GLY A 269 -10.86 -3.67 -7.16
C GLY A 269 -11.33 -4.96 -6.48
N PHE A 270 -12.64 -5.23 -6.41
CA PHE A 270 -13.13 -6.55 -6.04
C PHE A 270 -12.98 -7.53 -7.22
N THR A 271 -12.49 -8.74 -6.97
CA THR A 271 -12.36 -9.80 -7.98
C THR A 271 -13.52 -10.79 -7.95
N LYS A 272 -14.20 -10.92 -6.81
CA LYS A 272 -15.33 -11.82 -6.66
C LYS A 272 -16.38 -11.21 -5.74
N VAL A 273 -17.63 -11.24 -6.17
CA VAL A 273 -18.77 -10.73 -5.39
C VAL A 273 -19.84 -11.80 -5.29
N THR A 274 -20.24 -12.12 -4.07
CA THR A 274 -21.31 -13.09 -3.79
C THR A 274 -22.47 -12.42 -3.09
N PHE A 275 -23.65 -12.41 -3.70
CA PHE A 275 -24.89 -11.99 -3.06
C PHE A 275 -25.62 -13.22 -2.51
N ALA A 276 -25.57 -13.39 -1.20
CA ALA A 276 -26.29 -14.44 -0.49
C ALA A 276 -27.72 -13.98 -0.20
N ALA A 277 -28.64 -14.33 -1.10
CA ALA A 277 -30.09 -14.11 -0.96
C ALA A 277 -30.82 -15.36 -0.45
N LYS A 278 -32.14 -15.24 -0.27
CA LYS A 278 -33.01 -16.38 0.03
C LYS A 278 -33.14 -17.26 -1.21
N GLY A 279 -32.32 -18.30 -1.32
CA GLY A 279 -32.27 -19.20 -2.46
C GLY A 279 -30.83 -19.48 -2.92
N LYS A 280 -30.63 -19.56 -4.24
CA LYS A 280 -29.29 -19.72 -4.81
C LYS A 280 -28.52 -18.40 -4.72
N PRO A 281 -27.29 -18.39 -4.19
CA PRO A 281 -26.46 -17.20 -4.19
C PRO A 281 -26.12 -16.79 -5.62
N LEU A 282 -26.09 -15.49 -5.89
CA LEU A 282 -25.58 -14.94 -7.14
C LEU A 282 -24.09 -14.66 -6.97
N VAL A 283 -23.27 -15.20 -7.85
CA VAL A 283 -21.81 -15.06 -7.80
C VAL A 283 -21.37 -14.40 -9.10
N PHE A 284 -20.59 -13.34 -8.95
CA PHE A 284 -19.99 -12.59 -10.05
C PHE A 284 -18.47 -12.61 -9.88
N GLU A 285 -17.77 -13.06 -10.92
CA GLU A 285 -16.32 -12.93 -11.03
C GLU A 285 -16.04 -11.65 -11.83
N LEU A 286 -15.23 -10.77 -11.27
CA LEU A 286 -14.89 -9.45 -11.81
C LEU A 286 -13.40 -9.44 -12.18
N SER A 287 -13.02 -8.60 -13.14
CA SER A 287 -11.63 -8.49 -13.63
C SER A 287 -11.08 -7.08 -13.40
N PRO A 288 -10.86 -6.65 -12.14
CA PRO A 288 -10.30 -5.35 -11.86
C PRO A 288 -8.82 -5.26 -12.28
N ALA A 289 -8.35 -4.05 -12.57
CA ALA A 289 -6.92 -3.80 -12.63
C ALA A 289 -6.27 -4.15 -11.28
N SER A 290 -5.11 -4.82 -11.32
CA SER A 290 -4.40 -5.17 -10.09
C SER A 290 -3.91 -3.90 -9.37
N ASP A 291 -3.82 -3.95 -8.04
CA ASP A 291 -3.30 -2.83 -7.24
C ASP A 291 -1.86 -2.46 -7.65
N THR A 292 -1.08 -3.45 -8.10
CA THR A 292 0.26 -3.23 -8.65
C THR A 292 0.22 -2.50 -9.99
N ALA A 293 -0.65 -2.92 -10.92
CA ALA A 293 -0.79 -2.27 -12.23
C ALA A 293 -1.26 -0.81 -12.09
N ARG A 294 -2.17 -0.52 -11.16
CA ARG A 294 -2.56 0.86 -10.83
C ARG A 294 -1.37 1.69 -10.33
N ALA A 295 -0.59 1.13 -9.40
CA ALA A 295 0.59 1.81 -8.87
C ALA A 295 1.67 2.02 -9.94
N GLU A 296 1.81 1.11 -10.90
CA GLU A 296 2.73 1.22 -12.04
C GLU A 296 2.28 2.29 -13.02
N GLN A 297 0.98 2.39 -13.32
CA GLN A 297 0.43 3.44 -14.16
C GLN A 297 0.68 4.85 -13.56
N GLU A 298 0.46 5.02 -12.26
CA GLU A 298 0.77 6.28 -11.56
C GLU A 298 2.28 6.61 -11.60
N LEU A 299 3.16 5.61 -11.59
CA LEU A 299 4.61 5.82 -11.77
C LEU A 299 4.99 6.10 -13.22
N GLU A 300 4.24 5.60 -14.19
CA GLU A 300 4.44 5.86 -15.62
C GLU A 300 4.18 7.33 -15.96
N GLU A 301 3.14 7.93 -15.38
CA GLU A 301 2.83 9.37 -15.53
C GLU A 301 3.99 10.27 -15.05
N LEU A 302 4.82 9.77 -14.14
CA LEU A 302 6.01 10.45 -13.62
C LEU A 302 7.31 10.07 -14.36
N GLY A 303 7.24 9.21 -15.39
CA GLY A 303 8.40 8.70 -16.10
C GLY A 303 9.28 7.75 -15.26
N LEU A 304 8.71 7.09 -14.24
CA LEU A 304 9.41 6.24 -13.29
C LEU A 304 9.13 4.74 -13.47
N SER A 305 8.25 4.39 -14.41
CA SER A 305 7.91 2.99 -14.74
C SER A 305 9.12 2.22 -15.30
N SER A 306 9.98 2.90 -16.05
CA SER A 306 11.13 2.29 -16.73
C SER A 306 12.47 2.60 -16.05
N PRO A 307 13.51 1.76 -16.23
CA PRO A 307 14.86 2.06 -15.79
C PRO A 307 15.40 3.33 -16.45
N PHE A 308 16.16 4.12 -15.70
CA PHE A 308 16.77 5.33 -16.26
C PHE A 308 17.92 5.02 -17.21
N ALA A 309 17.99 5.76 -18.32
CA ALA A 309 19.06 5.70 -19.31
C ALA A 309 19.42 7.10 -19.81
N LEU A 310 20.72 7.44 -19.80
CA LEU A 310 21.22 8.68 -20.37
C LEU A 310 21.55 8.44 -21.85
N GLU A 311 21.17 9.40 -22.71
CA GLU A 311 21.44 9.40 -24.15
C GLU A 311 22.81 10.03 -24.51
#